data_AF-A0A955VLX8-F1
#
_entry.id   AF-A0A955VLX8-F1
#
_cell.length_a   1.000
_cell.length_b   1.000
_cell.length_c   1.000
_cell.angle_alpha   90.00
_cell.angle_beta   90.00
_cell.angle_gamma   90.00
#
_symmetry.space_group_name_H-M   'P 1'
#
loop_
_entity.id
_entity.type
_entity.pdbx_description
1 polymer ?
#
loop_
_entity_poly.entity_id
_entity_poly.type
_entity_poly.pdbx_seq_one_letter_code
_entity_poly.pdbx_strand_id
1 'polypeptide(L)'
;MNHRPIVSILAALSLLVAGVWLAGCPGDDDQNTSDGQVSGDMSPSDAPSSDVVGDDAPVGGLKWYKSCGDPVCRVNPGPSSAPPCTSETVGEPCSSVGATCDAGLGCGAVLVCAASDPRSGIGGCPISQRRFKTEIRYLSARDRERFHRELMQIRLATYRYKTAPTNAPKRLGFIIDDVSSRTCIDAKRERVDLYGYTSMAVAALQVQARKIAALERELALLKAQIGRLVSSPASECRLRRVSNP
;
A
#
# COMPACT_ATOMS: atom_id res chain seq x y z
N MET A 1 -2.23 -73.10 8.26
CA MET A 1 -1.77 -71.77 7.83
C MET A 1 -2.44 -70.74 8.73
N ASN A 2 -1.80 -69.89 9.51
CA ASN A 2 -0.45 -69.82 10.06
C ASN A 2 -0.56 -68.99 11.36
N HIS A 3 0.46 -69.13 12.19
CA HIS A 3 0.62 -68.68 13.57
C HIS A 3 0.30 -67.21 13.93
N ARG A 4 -0.03 -67.03 15.23
CA ARG A 4 -0.04 -65.79 16.04
C ARG A 4 1.41 -65.25 16.31
N PRO A 5 1.64 -64.35 17.30
CA PRO A 5 1.84 -62.89 17.28
C PRO A 5 3.29 -62.51 17.76
N ILE A 6 3.58 -61.24 18.15
CA ILE A 6 4.69 -60.71 19.05
C ILE A 6 4.90 -59.21 18.68
N VAL A 7 4.63 -58.19 19.51
CA VAL A 7 5.29 -57.65 20.74
C VAL A 7 6.64 -56.92 20.49
N SER A 8 6.76 -55.70 21.04
CA SER A 8 7.95 -54.84 21.26
C SER A 8 8.57 -54.16 20.03
N ILE A 9 8.88 -52.85 20.04
CA ILE A 9 10.02 -52.25 20.76
C ILE A 9 9.72 -50.79 21.18
N LEU A 10 10.08 -50.52 22.43
CA LEU A 10 10.22 -49.22 23.10
C LEU A 10 11.58 -48.55 22.76
N ALA A 11 11.60 -47.22 22.91
CA ALA A 11 12.69 -46.40 23.48
C ALA A 11 13.52 -45.49 22.55
N ALA A 12 13.47 -44.22 22.96
CA ALA A 12 14.57 -43.26 23.14
C ALA A 12 15.19 -42.55 21.91
N LEU A 13 15.07 -41.22 21.88
CA LEU A 13 16.17 -40.35 22.28
C LEU A 13 15.68 -38.92 22.61
N SER A 14 16.07 -38.47 23.79
CA SER A 14 15.97 -37.09 24.30
C SER A 14 17.35 -36.40 24.19
N LEU A 15 17.40 -35.07 24.48
CA LEU A 15 18.55 -34.13 24.61
C LEU A 15 18.81 -33.28 23.35
N LEU A 16 18.94 -31.94 23.35
CA LEU A 16 19.42 -30.92 24.33
C LEU A 16 18.58 -29.62 24.20
N VAL A 17 18.13 -28.92 25.27
CA VAL A 17 18.81 -28.03 26.25
C VAL A 17 19.04 -26.57 25.77
N ALA A 18 18.21 -25.69 26.36
CA ALA A 18 18.48 -24.39 27.02
C ALA A 18 19.00 -23.13 26.29
N GLY A 19 18.46 -21.99 26.79
CA GLY A 19 19.00 -20.62 26.70
C GLY A 19 18.27 -19.78 25.65
N VAL A 20 17.69 -18.59 25.91
CA VAL A 20 17.97 -17.56 26.91
C VAL A 20 16.68 -16.77 27.16
N TRP A 21 16.35 -16.57 28.42
CA TRP A 21 15.36 -15.60 28.89
C TRP A 21 16.03 -14.23 29.03
N LEU A 22 15.47 -13.20 28.39
CA LEU A 22 15.61 -11.82 28.84
C LEU A 22 14.21 -11.21 28.87
N ALA A 23 13.75 -10.99 30.10
CA ALA A 23 12.60 -10.18 30.43
C ALA A 23 12.92 -8.71 30.18
N GLY A 24 11.96 -7.97 29.63
CA GLY A 24 12.00 -6.51 29.51
C GLY A 24 10.58 -5.99 29.34
N CYS A 25 9.98 -5.55 30.45
CA CYS A 25 8.73 -4.80 30.50
C CYS A 25 9.02 -3.29 30.46
N PRO A 26 8.02 -2.45 30.13
CA PRO A 26 8.18 -1.10 29.59
C PRO A 26 8.33 -0.02 30.66
N GLY A 27 9.01 1.07 30.31
CA GLY A 27 9.03 2.30 31.10
C GLY A 27 8.03 3.31 30.53
N ASP A 28 7.04 3.64 31.35
CA ASP A 28 6.25 4.87 31.28
C ASP A 28 7.09 6.03 31.82
N ASP A 29 7.07 7.18 31.14
CA ASP A 29 7.38 8.47 31.75
C ASP A 29 6.43 9.52 31.18
N ASP A 30 5.58 10.00 32.08
CA ASP A 30 4.62 11.08 31.95
C ASP A 30 5.27 12.42 32.32
N GLN A 31 4.65 13.51 31.86
CA GLN A 31 4.78 14.91 32.32
C GLN A 31 5.96 15.74 31.81
N ASN A 32 5.65 16.69 30.91
CA ASN A 32 5.71 18.08 31.33
C ASN A 32 4.73 18.97 30.54
N THR A 33 3.73 19.47 31.25
CA THR A 33 2.91 20.63 30.92
C THR A 33 3.67 21.90 31.29
N SER A 34 3.75 22.87 30.38
CA SER A 34 3.71 24.28 30.78
C SER A 34 3.47 25.19 29.59
N ASP A 35 2.49 26.05 29.82
CA ASP A 35 1.93 27.09 28.99
C ASP A 35 2.95 28.08 28.42
N GLY A 36 2.63 28.60 27.23
CA GLY A 36 3.40 29.62 26.52
C GLY A 36 2.51 30.37 25.54
N GLN A 37 1.49 31.02 26.10
CA GLN A 37 0.54 31.91 25.45
C GLN A 37 1.27 33.14 24.87
N VAL A 38 1.24 33.32 23.55
CA VAL A 38 1.54 34.61 22.92
C VAL A 38 0.38 34.97 22.00
N SER A 39 -0.41 35.91 22.50
CA SER A 39 -1.39 36.68 21.75
C SER A 39 -0.66 37.58 20.75
N GLY A 40 -1.12 37.57 19.51
CA GLY A 40 -0.68 38.48 18.46
C GLY A 40 -1.83 38.70 17.49
N ASP A 41 -2.67 39.67 17.82
CA ASP A 41 -3.69 40.23 16.94
C ASP A 41 -3.07 40.72 15.63
N MET A 42 -3.66 40.32 14.51
CA MET A 42 -3.64 41.12 13.27
C MET A 42 -4.95 40.89 12.52
N SER A 43 -5.77 41.94 12.54
CA SER A 43 -7.05 42.07 11.84
C SER A 43 -6.91 41.93 10.32
N PRO A 44 -8.03 41.62 9.62
CA PRO A 44 -8.08 41.35 8.20
C PRO A 44 -8.31 42.64 7.41
N SER A 45 -7.57 42.86 6.33
CA SER A 45 -7.94 43.82 5.28
C SER A 45 -7.25 43.45 3.97
N ASP A 46 -7.96 43.70 2.88
CA ASP A 46 -7.51 43.74 1.49
C ASP A 46 -7.60 42.43 0.69
N ALA A 47 -8.85 42.13 0.32
CA ALA A 47 -9.15 41.55 -0.98
C ALA A 47 -8.89 42.58 -2.10
N PRO A 48 -8.47 42.11 -3.27
CA PRO A 48 -9.04 42.59 -4.51
C PRO A 48 -9.67 41.43 -5.28
N SER A 49 -10.99 41.52 -5.47
CA SER A 49 -11.66 40.90 -6.61
C SER A 49 -11.26 41.66 -7.87
N SER A 50 -10.88 40.94 -8.93
CA SER A 50 -11.27 41.15 -10.33
C SER A 50 -10.32 40.37 -11.25
N ASP A 51 -10.86 39.31 -11.86
CA ASP A 51 -10.70 38.93 -13.26
C ASP A 51 -9.41 39.34 -14.00
N VAL A 52 -8.51 38.37 -14.17
CA VAL A 52 -7.75 38.24 -15.42
C VAL A 52 -7.80 36.77 -15.84
N VAL A 53 -8.53 36.51 -16.92
CA VAL A 53 -8.29 35.35 -17.79
C VAL A 53 -6.90 35.55 -18.38
N GLY A 54 -5.91 34.97 -17.71
CA GLY A 54 -4.53 34.89 -18.19
C GLY A 54 -4.26 33.46 -18.59
N ASP A 55 -4.36 33.17 -19.88
CA ASP A 55 -3.59 32.11 -20.52
C ASP A 55 -2.09 32.43 -20.34
N ASP A 56 -1.58 32.25 -19.12
CA ASP A 56 -0.15 32.24 -18.86
C ASP A 56 0.41 30.91 -19.39
N ALA A 57 0.50 30.83 -20.72
CA ALA A 57 1.43 29.94 -21.37
C ALA A 57 2.81 30.23 -20.76
N PRO A 58 3.49 29.24 -20.15
CA PRO A 58 4.80 29.49 -19.60
C PRO A 58 5.74 29.95 -20.71
N VAL A 59 6.76 30.71 -20.35
CA VAL A 59 7.67 31.51 -21.21
C VAL A 59 8.50 30.67 -22.22
N GLY A 60 8.17 29.41 -22.43
CA GLY A 60 8.57 28.61 -23.59
C GLY A 60 7.32 28.06 -24.26
N GLY A 61 7.12 28.38 -25.54
CA GLY A 61 5.99 27.86 -26.32
C GLY A 61 5.86 26.33 -26.25
N LEU A 62 4.66 25.83 -26.56
CA LEU A 62 4.35 24.40 -26.47
C LEU A 62 5.25 23.58 -27.38
N LYS A 63 5.70 22.43 -26.88
CA LYS A 63 6.55 21.49 -27.61
C LYS A 63 6.08 20.06 -27.41
N TRP A 64 6.43 19.20 -28.35
CA TRP A 64 6.27 17.77 -28.22
C TRP A 64 7.29 17.18 -27.25
N TYR A 65 6.83 16.48 -26.22
CA TYR A 65 7.66 15.74 -25.27
C TYR A 65 7.29 14.26 -25.23
N LYS A 66 8.21 13.41 -24.76
CA LYS A 66 7.91 11.98 -24.53
C LYS A 66 7.15 11.83 -23.22
N SER A 67 6.13 10.97 -23.18
CA SER A 67 5.52 10.52 -21.94
C SER A 67 6.40 9.47 -21.22
N CYS A 68 6.04 9.09 -20.00
CA CYS A 68 6.71 8.03 -19.25
C CYS A 68 6.43 6.62 -19.80
N GLY A 69 5.41 6.47 -20.65
CA GLY A 69 4.86 5.18 -21.05
C GLY A 69 4.18 4.44 -19.90
N ASP A 70 3.90 3.17 -20.15
CA ASP A 70 3.34 2.25 -19.17
C ASP A 70 4.36 1.97 -18.06
N PRO A 71 3.93 1.90 -16.79
CA PRO A 71 4.82 1.56 -15.67
C PRO A 71 5.44 0.15 -15.80
N VAL A 72 4.85 -0.72 -16.62
CA VAL A 72 5.39 -2.04 -17.00
C VAL A 72 5.34 -2.17 -18.52
N CYS A 73 6.51 -2.17 -19.15
CA CYS A 73 6.68 -2.48 -20.56
C CYS A 73 6.14 -3.88 -20.88
N ARG A 74 5.05 -3.98 -21.63
CA ARG A 74 4.63 -5.25 -22.23
C ARG A 74 5.49 -5.48 -23.47
N VAL A 75 6.09 -6.68 -23.59
CA VAL A 75 6.97 -7.06 -24.72
C VAL A 75 6.21 -7.05 -26.06
N ASN A 76 4.87 -7.09 -26.01
CA ASN A 76 3.98 -6.78 -27.12
C ASN A 76 3.06 -5.63 -26.70
N PRO A 77 3.43 -4.36 -26.93
CA PRO A 77 2.50 -3.28 -26.70
C PRO A 77 1.34 -3.48 -27.68
N GLY A 78 0.12 -3.61 -27.17
CA GLY A 78 -1.05 -3.37 -28.00
C GLY A 78 -0.97 -1.95 -28.59
N PRO A 79 -1.76 -1.62 -29.62
CA PRO A 79 -1.77 -0.26 -30.15
C PRO A 79 -1.98 0.71 -28.99
N SER A 80 -1.16 1.76 -28.91
CA SER A 80 -1.45 2.82 -27.94
C SER A 80 -2.84 3.38 -28.27
N SER A 81 -3.52 3.96 -27.27
CA SER A 81 -4.81 4.61 -27.52
C SER A 81 -4.66 5.91 -28.33
N ALA A 82 -3.43 6.32 -28.64
CA ALA A 82 -3.15 7.50 -29.43
C ALA A 82 -3.03 7.13 -30.92
N PRO A 83 -3.44 8.02 -31.85
CA PRO A 83 -3.21 7.82 -33.27
C PRO A 83 -1.68 7.82 -33.57
N PRO A 84 -1.22 7.12 -34.63
CA PRO A 84 0.18 7.18 -35.02
C PRO A 84 0.60 8.61 -35.35
N CYS A 85 1.80 9.00 -34.94
CA CYS A 85 2.38 10.28 -35.34
C CYS A 85 2.61 10.30 -36.86
N THR A 86 2.49 11.48 -37.45
CA THR A 86 2.73 11.72 -38.88
C THR A 86 3.97 12.59 -39.08
N SER A 87 4.03 13.73 -38.38
CA SER A 87 5.09 14.75 -38.50
C SER A 87 5.60 15.23 -37.15
N GLU A 88 4.91 14.87 -36.08
CA GLU A 88 5.23 15.24 -34.70
C GLU A 88 6.58 14.66 -34.28
N THR A 89 7.48 15.53 -33.84
CA THR A 89 8.83 15.17 -33.41
C THR A 89 9.15 15.83 -32.07
N VAL A 90 9.86 15.11 -31.19
CA VAL A 90 10.22 15.62 -29.86
C VAL A 90 10.99 16.94 -29.97
N GLY A 91 10.58 17.94 -29.21
CA GLY A 91 11.20 19.27 -29.15
C GLY A 91 10.62 20.27 -30.16
N GLU A 92 9.93 19.80 -31.21
CA GLU A 92 9.26 20.67 -32.18
C GLU A 92 8.04 21.35 -31.57
N PRO A 93 7.70 22.57 -32.05
CA PRO A 93 6.53 23.29 -31.57
C PRO A 93 5.25 22.54 -31.90
N CYS A 94 4.24 22.73 -31.07
CA CYS A 94 2.92 22.15 -31.25
C CYS A 94 1.85 23.18 -30.89
N SER A 95 0.64 23.01 -31.41
CA SER A 95 -0.43 24.01 -31.27
C SER A 95 -1.42 23.73 -30.14
N SER A 96 -1.53 22.47 -29.71
CA SER A 96 -2.66 22.00 -28.89
C SER A 96 -2.18 21.27 -27.64
N VAL A 97 -2.27 21.94 -26.48
CA VAL A 97 -1.92 21.34 -25.18
C VAL A 97 -2.66 20.01 -24.98
N GLY A 98 -1.93 18.98 -24.56
CA GLY A 98 -2.47 17.66 -24.30
C GLY A 98 -2.74 16.81 -25.54
N ALA A 99 -2.47 17.32 -26.76
CA ALA A 99 -2.48 16.48 -27.95
C ALA A 99 -1.46 15.34 -27.80
N THR A 100 -1.82 14.15 -28.27
CA THR A 100 -0.98 12.95 -28.17
C THR A 100 -0.91 12.18 -29.48
N CYS A 101 0.25 11.62 -29.80
CA CYS A 101 0.41 10.67 -30.90
C CYS A 101 1.44 9.58 -30.58
N ASP A 102 1.32 8.44 -31.25
CA ASP A 102 2.20 7.28 -31.10
C ASP A 102 3.37 7.34 -32.09
N ALA A 103 4.57 7.63 -31.58
CA ALA A 103 5.79 7.64 -32.39
C ALA A 103 6.49 6.26 -32.42
N GLY A 104 5.83 5.18 -32.00
CA GLY A 104 6.42 3.84 -31.97
C GLY A 104 7.55 3.71 -30.95
N LEU A 105 7.52 4.52 -29.88
CA LEU A 105 8.57 4.55 -28.86
C LEU A 105 8.64 3.28 -28.00
N GLY A 106 7.64 2.40 -28.11
CA GLY A 106 7.48 1.20 -27.31
C GLY A 106 6.92 1.49 -25.91
N CYS A 107 6.50 0.42 -25.23
CA CYS A 107 6.00 0.47 -23.85
C CYS A 107 4.89 1.50 -23.58
N GLY A 108 3.99 1.74 -24.54
CA GLY A 108 2.91 2.72 -24.38
C GLY A 108 3.37 4.18 -24.23
N ALA A 109 4.66 4.48 -24.47
CA ALA A 109 5.16 5.84 -24.51
C ALA A 109 4.66 6.55 -25.78
N VAL A 110 4.09 7.73 -25.61
CA VAL A 110 3.53 8.57 -26.67
C VAL A 110 4.19 9.94 -26.64
N LEU A 111 4.09 10.69 -27.73
CA LEU A 111 4.38 12.12 -27.72
C LEU A 111 3.20 12.87 -27.14
N VAL A 112 3.48 13.90 -26.33
CA VAL A 112 2.49 14.79 -25.71
C VAL A 112 2.90 16.24 -25.97
N CYS A 113 2.00 17.03 -26.52
CA CYS A 113 2.18 18.46 -26.65
C CYS A 113 1.97 19.12 -25.28
N ALA A 114 3.02 19.71 -24.72
CA ALA A 114 2.95 20.33 -23.40
C ALA A 114 3.83 21.57 -23.35
N ALA A 115 3.67 22.35 -22.29
CA ALA A 115 4.46 23.54 -22.07
C ALA A 115 5.81 23.24 -21.36
N SER A 116 5.93 22.04 -20.79
CA SER A 116 7.15 21.53 -20.14
C SER A 116 7.21 20.00 -20.27
N ASP A 117 8.41 19.41 -20.13
CA ASP A 117 8.58 17.95 -20.17
C ASP A 117 7.74 17.28 -19.08
N PRO A 118 6.72 16.46 -19.42
CA PRO A 118 5.86 15.82 -18.45
C PRO A 118 6.60 14.78 -17.61
N ARG A 119 7.81 14.38 -18.00
CA ARG A 119 8.66 13.46 -17.23
C ARG A 119 9.44 14.19 -16.13
N SER A 120 9.60 15.50 -16.27
CA SER A 120 10.35 16.34 -15.35
C SER A 120 9.39 17.09 -14.42
N GLY A 121 9.44 16.81 -13.12
CA GLY A 121 8.68 17.54 -12.10
C GLY A 121 7.64 16.71 -11.34
N ILE A 122 6.73 17.40 -10.63
CA ILE A 122 5.77 16.79 -9.72
C ILE A 122 4.68 16.03 -10.52
N GLY A 123 4.68 14.70 -10.39
CA GLY A 123 3.82 13.81 -11.18
C GLY A 123 4.44 13.35 -12.51
N GLY A 124 5.73 13.62 -12.73
CA GLY A 124 6.51 13.03 -13.81
C GLY A 124 6.89 11.58 -13.54
N CYS A 125 7.86 11.04 -14.29
CA CYS A 125 8.17 9.61 -14.22
C CYS A 125 8.71 9.24 -12.85
N PRO A 126 8.15 8.24 -12.16
CA PRO A 126 8.63 7.85 -10.83
C PRO A 126 10.11 7.41 -10.87
N ILE A 127 10.96 8.07 -10.08
CA ILE A 127 12.36 7.67 -9.88
C ILE A 127 12.51 7.04 -8.50
N SER A 128 12.83 5.74 -8.46
CA SER A 128 12.86 4.95 -7.22
C SER A 128 14.25 4.79 -6.58
N GLN A 129 15.21 5.68 -6.90
CA GLN A 129 16.56 5.61 -6.36
C GLN A 129 16.79 6.66 -5.26
N ARG A 130 17.47 6.27 -4.17
CA ARG A 130 17.76 7.11 -2.99
C ARG A 130 18.40 8.46 -3.34
N ARG A 131 19.34 8.50 -4.30
CA ARG A 131 20.06 9.73 -4.68
C ARG A 131 19.16 10.85 -5.23
N PHE A 132 17.93 10.53 -5.64
CA PHE A 132 16.94 11.50 -6.11
C PHE A 132 15.86 11.82 -5.07
N LYS A 133 16.02 11.36 -3.81
CA LYS A 133 15.03 11.54 -2.74
C LYS A 133 15.69 12.11 -1.49
N THR A 134 15.05 13.09 -0.87
CA THR A 134 15.46 13.69 0.40
C THR A 134 14.53 13.22 1.53
N GLU A 135 14.88 13.52 2.79
CA GLU A 135 14.01 13.29 3.96
C GLU A 135 13.51 11.84 4.12
N ILE A 136 14.33 10.87 3.71
CA ILE A 136 13.94 9.46 3.73
C ILE A 136 13.90 8.93 5.17
N ARG A 137 12.68 8.70 5.67
CA ARG A 137 12.42 7.99 6.92
C ARG A 137 11.75 6.64 6.64
N TYR A 138 12.30 5.57 7.21
CA TYR A 138 11.67 4.25 7.16
C TYR A 138 10.51 4.14 8.16
N LEU A 139 9.51 3.33 7.82
CA LEU A 139 8.31 3.16 8.65
C LEU A 139 8.62 2.35 9.92
N SER A 140 8.19 2.89 11.06
CA SER A 140 8.17 2.16 12.34
C SER A 140 7.06 1.10 12.37
N ALA A 141 7.03 0.27 13.41
CA ALA A 141 5.89 -0.64 13.64
C ALA A 141 4.57 0.13 13.80
N ARG A 142 4.60 1.25 14.55
CA ARG A 142 3.45 2.14 14.73
C ARG A 142 2.94 2.73 13.41
N ASP A 143 3.86 3.14 12.53
CA ASP A 143 3.49 3.64 11.19
C ASP A 143 2.78 2.56 10.36
N ARG A 144 3.30 1.33 10.37
CA ARG A 144 2.67 0.20 9.67
C ARG A 144 1.28 -0.12 10.23
N GLU A 145 1.12 -0.11 11.55
CA GLU A 145 -0.19 -0.30 12.20
C GLU A 145 -1.19 0.79 11.84
N ARG A 146 -0.73 2.05 11.76
CA ARG A 146 -1.57 3.17 11.31
C ARG A 146 -2.07 2.92 9.89
N PHE A 147 -1.17 2.63 8.94
CA PHE A 147 -1.57 2.36 7.56
C PHE A 147 -2.44 1.11 7.41
N HIS A 148 -2.21 0.07 8.20
CA HIS A 148 -3.10 -1.08 8.25
C HIS A 148 -4.53 -0.67 8.65
N ARG A 149 -4.70 0.11 9.73
CA ARG A 149 -6.03 0.58 10.14
C ARG A 149 -6.69 1.46 9.09
N GLU A 150 -5.95 2.42 8.54
CA GLU A 150 -6.46 3.29 7.47
C GLU A 150 -6.93 2.48 6.26
N LEU A 151 -6.13 1.51 5.81
CA LEU A 151 -6.48 0.66 4.67
C LEU A 151 -7.72 -0.19 4.93
N MET A 152 -7.89 -0.74 6.14
CA MET A 152 -9.05 -1.56 6.50
C MET A 152 -10.35 -0.74 6.60
N GLN A 153 -10.28 0.59 6.67
CA GLN A 153 -11.45 1.47 6.67
C GLN A 153 -11.92 1.84 5.26
N ILE A 154 -11.13 1.59 4.22
CA ILE A 154 -11.51 1.91 2.85
C ILE A 154 -12.63 0.97 2.40
N ARG A 155 -13.76 1.55 2.01
CA ARG A 155 -14.89 0.80 1.45
C ARG A 155 -14.62 0.49 -0.02
N LEU A 156 -14.71 -0.79 -0.37
CA LEU A 156 -14.70 -1.20 -1.76
C LEU A 156 -16.09 -1.03 -2.38
N ALA A 157 -16.12 -0.55 -3.62
CA ALA A 157 -17.33 -0.31 -4.39
C ALA A 157 -17.17 -0.88 -5.81
N THR A 158 -18.31 -1.23 -6.41
CA THR A 158 -18.38 -1.41 -7.86
C THR A 158 -19.09 -0.23 -8.47
N TYR A 159 -18.53 0.34 -9.54
CA TYR A 159 -19.02 1.58 -10.12
C TYR A 159 -18.94 1.57 -11.65
N ARG A 160 -19.63 2.54 -12.26
CA ARG A 160 -19.61 2.83 -13.69
C ARG A 160 -19.39 4.33 -13.84
N TYR A 161 -18.53 4.75 -14.78
CA TYR A 161 -18.41 6.17 -15.08
C TYR A 161 -19.72 6.72 -15.65
N LYS A 162 -20.05 7.96 -15.33
CA LYS A 162 -21.25 8.64 -15.85
C LYS A 162 -21.28 8.67 -17.39
N THR A 163 -20.10 8.70 -18.02
CA THR A 163 -19.91 8.72 -19.48
C THR A 163 -19.85 7.33 -20.12
N ALA A 164 -19.90 6.24 -19.33
CA ALA A 164 -19.80 4.90 -19.90
C ALA A 164 -21.14 4.46 -20.53
N PRO A 165 -21.10 3.68 -21.62
CA PRO A 165 -22.30 3.08 -22.21
C PRO A 165 -23.10 2.26 -21.18
N THR A 166 -24.42 2.18 -21.36
CA THR A 166 -25.35 1.48 -20.46
C THR A 166 -24.99 0.00 -20.24
N ASN A 167 -24.39 -0.64 -21.25
CA ASN A 167 -23.98 -2.05 -21.23
C ASN A 167 -22.52 -2.27 -20.80
N ALA A 168 -21.74 -1.23 -20.51
CA ALA A 168 -20.36 -1.42 -20.04
C ALA A 168 -20.28 -2.27 -18.74
N PRO A 169 -19.18 -2.98 -18.47
CA PRO A 169 -19.02 -3.68 -17.19
C PRO A 169 -18.83 -2.68 -16.04
N LYS A 170 -19.28 -3.05 -14.83
CA LYS A 170 -18.90 -2.33 -13.61
C LYS A 170 -17.43 -2.56 -13.32
N ARG A 171 -16.76 -1.55 -12.79
CA ARG A 171 -15.37 -1.59 -12.32
C ARG A 171 -15.34 -1.78 -10.81
N LEU A 172 -14.34 -2.48 -10.30
CA LEU A 172 -14.06 -2.58 -8.87
C LEU A 172 -13.06 -1.48 -8.47
N GLY A 173 -13.31 -0.81 -7.35
CA GLY A 173 -12.38 0.17 -6.78
C GLY A 173 -12.91 0.72 -5.46
N PHE A 174 -12.58 1.96 -5.15
CA PHE A 174 -13.12 2.70 -4.01
C PHE A 174 -13.38 4.16 -4.43
N ILE A 175 -14.25 4.85 -3.69
CA ILE A 175 -14.59 6.26 -3.95
C ILE A 175 -13.68 7.12 -3.07
N ILE A 176 -12.92 8.03 -3.68
CA ILE A 176 -11.94 8.85 -2.95
C ILE A 176 -12.60 9.82 -1.97
N ASP A 177 -13.85 10.24 -2.23
CA ASP A 177 -14.65 11.11 -1.36
C ASP A 177 -14.95 10.46 0.00
N ASP A 178 -14.94 9.13 0.06
CA ASP A 178 -15.21 8.34 1.27
C ASP A 178 -13.94 8.06 2.11
N VAL A 179 -12.76 8.45 1.63
CA VAL A 179 -11.48 8.09 2.23
C VAL A 179 -10.85 9.30 2.91
N SER A 180 -10.63 9.20 4.22
CA SER A 180 -10.01 10.27 5.02
C SER A 180 -8.49 10.38 4.85
N SER A 181 -7.82 9.31 4.38
CA SER A 181 -6.36 9.30 4.20
C SER A 181 -5.95 9.98 2.90
N ARG A 182 -5.16 11.06 3.02
CA ARG A 182 -4.54 11.73 1.87
C ARG A 182 -3.35 10.96 1.27
N THR A 183 -2.89 9.88 1.91
CA THR A 183 -1.66 9.16 1.52
C THR A 183 -1.80 8.40 0.20
N CYS A 184 -3.01 7.93 -0.14
CA CYS A 184 -3.28 7.16 -1.35
C CYS A 184 -4.11 7.93 -2.40
N ILE A 185 -4.18 9.26 -2.27
CA ILE A 185 -5.00 10.12 -3.13
C ILE A 185 -4.14 11.26 -3.71
N ASP A 186 -4.09 11.35 -5.03
CA ASP A 186 -3.60 12.53 -5.74
C ASP A 186 -4.74 13.55 -5.81
N ALA A 187 -4.86 14.36 -4.75
CA ALA A 187 -5.95 15.33 -4.60
C ALA A 187 -5.99 16.36 -5.75
N LYS A 188 -4.85 16.72 -6.33
CA LYS A 188 -4.77 17.69 -7.43
C LYS A 188 -5.41 17.16 -8.71
N ARG A 189 -5.41 15.84 -8.90
CA ARG A 189 -5.89 15.18 -10.12
C ARG A 189 -7.08 14.28 -9.88
N GLU A 190 -7.72 14.41 -8.71
CA GLU A 190 -8.95 13.69 -8.33
C GLU A 190 -8.87 12.19 -8.60
N ARG A 191 -7.74 11.58 -8.24
CA ARG A 191 -7.46 10.18 -8.54
C ARG A 191 -6.70 9.48 -7.43
N VAL A 192 -6.70 8.17 -7.49
CA VAL A 192 -5.88 7.33 -6.61
C VAL A 192 -4.41 7.51 -6.95
N ASP A 193 -3.59 7.79 -5.94
CA ASP A 193 -2.15 7.57 -6.03
C ASP A 193 -1.91 6.06 -5.87
N LEU A 194 -1.73 5.38 -6.99
CA LEU A 194 -1.51 3.93 -7.00
C LEU A 194 -0.23 3.53 -6.25
N TYR A 195 0.82 4.37 -6.29
CA TYR A 195 2.07 4.08 -5.59
C TYR A 195 1.88 4.20 -4.07
N GLY A 196 1.21 5.26 -3.62
CA GLY A 196 0.82 5.42 -2.22
C GLY A 196 -0.08 4.28 -1.72
N TYR A 197 -1.14 3.96 -2.48
CA TYR A 197 -2.08 2.88 -2.14
C TYR A 197 -1.40 1.51 -2.03
N THR A 198 -0.59 1.13 -3.02
CA THR A 198 0.12 -0.15 -3.00
C THR A 198 1.14 -0.24 -1.88
N SER A 199 1.83 0.86 -1.57
CA SER A 199 2.75 0.92 -0.43
C SER A 199 2.04 0.75 0.92
N MET A 200 0.84 1.34 1.08
CA MET A 200 -0.02 1.09 2.25
C MET A 200 -0.45 -0.38 2.34
N ALA A 201 -0.81 -0.99 1.21
CA ALA A 201 -1.15 -2.41 1.16
C ALA A 201 0.01 -3.31 1.64
N VAL A 202 1.24 -3.03 1.19
CA VAL A 202 2.44 -3.74 1.67
C VAL A 202 2.62 -3.58 3.19
N ALA A 203 2.46 -2.36 3.73
CA ALA A 203 2.55 -2.14 5.18
C ALA A 203 1.48 -2.94 5.95
N ALA A 204 0.24 -3.00 5.43
CA ALA A 204 -0.85 -3.78 6.01
C ALA A 204 -0.59 -5.30 5.95
N LEU A 205 0.02 -5.80 4.87
CA LEU A 205 0.41 -7.21 4.74
C LEU A 205 1.50 -7.58 5.75
N GLN A 206 2.48 -6.70 5.98
CA GLN A 206 3.52 -6.92 7.00
C GLN A 206 2.92 -7.01 8.41
N VAL A 207 1.93 -6.16 8.72
CA VAL A 207 1.18 -6.23 9.99
C VAL A 207 0.43 -7.56 10.11
N GLN A 208 -0.27 -7.98 9.07
CA GLN A 208 -1.00 -9.25 9.06
C GLN A 208 -0.06 -10.45 9.25
N ALA A 209 1.07 -10.49 8.55
CA ALA A 209 2.06 -11.56 8.69
C ALA A 209 2.56 -11.71 10.14
N ARG A 210 2.84 -10.58 10.81
CA ARG A 210 3.23 -10.59 12.23
C ARG A 210 2.13 -11.14 13.14
N LYS A 211 0.87 -10.72 12.91
CA LYS A 211 -0.29 -11.19 13.69
C LYS A 211 -0.52 -12.68 13.50
N ILE A 212 -0.45 -13.18 12.26
CA ILE A 212 -0.56 -14.61 11.94
C ILE A 212 0.51 -15.39 12.69
N ALA A 213 1.78 -14.98 12.61
CA ALA A 213 2.86 -15.67 13.31
C ALA A 213 2.69 -15.68 14.84
N ALA A 214 2.09 -14.62 15.41
CA ALA A 214 1.78 -14.59 16.84
C ALA A 214 0.66 -15.59 17.20
N LEU A 215 -0.44 -15.57 16.45
CA LEU A 215 -1.56 -16.49 16.65
C LEU A 215 -1.15 -17.96 16.46
N GLU A 216 -0.30 -18.25 15.48
CA GLU A 216 0.23 -19.61 15.27
C GLU A 216 1.04 -20.11 16.48
N ARG A 217 1.84 -19.24 17.10
CA ARG A 217 2.57 -19.57 18.34
C ARG A 217 1.60 -19.82 19.50
N GLU A 218 0.59 -18.99 19.67
CA GLU A 218 -0.42 -19.17 20.73
C GLU A 218 -1.20 -20.47 20.54
N LEU A 219 -1.61 -20.78 19.31
CA LEU A 219 -2.27 -22.05 18.99
C LEU A 219 -1.38 -23.25 19.29
N ALA A 220 -0.08 -23.18 18.99
CA ALA A 220 0.86 -24.25 19.32
C ALA A 220 0.96 -24.47 20.84
N LEU A 221 1.03 -23.39 21.62
CA LEU A 221 1.08 -23.47 23.08
C LEU A 221 -0.20 -24.04 23.68
N LEU A 222 -1.37 -23.58 23.20
CA LEU A 222 -2.67 -24.07 23.66
C LEU A 222 -2.87 -25.55 23.31
N LYS A 223 -2.51 -25.98 22.10
CA LYS A 223 -2.55 -27.39 21.70
C LYS A 223 -1.66 -28.25 22.59
N ALA A 224 -0.46 -27.78 22.94
CA ALA A 224 0.43 -28.49 23.86
C ALA A 224 -0.16 -28.57 25.29
N GLN A 225 -0.82 -27.51 25.77
CA GLN A 225 -1.50 -27.52 27.07
C GLN A 225 -2.67 -28.51 27.10
N ILE A 226 -3.53 -28.49 26.08
CA ILE A 226 -4.65 -29.45 25.96
C ILE A 226 -4.11 -30.88 25.91
N GLY A 227 -3.06 -31.14 25.12
CA GLY A 227 -2.41 -32.44 25.06
C GLY A 227 -1.94 -32.94 26.44
N ARG A 228 -1.35 -32.05 27.25
CA ARG A 228 -0.94 -32.36 28.63
C ARG A 228 -2.13 -32.64 29.56
N LEU A 229 -3.22 -31.89 29.44
CA LEU A 229 -4.42 -32.10 30.28
C LEU A 229 -5.12 -33.42 29.94
N VAL A 230 -5.22 -33.76 28.65
CA VAL A 230 -5.83 -35.00 28.18
C VAL A 230 -4.97 -36.22 28.55
N SER A 231 -3.64 -36.09 28.50
CA SER A 231 -2.69 -37.17 28.88
C SER A 231 -2.37 -37.25 30.37
N SER A 232 -2.96 -36.40 31.21
CA SER A 232 -2.71 -36.42 32.66
C SER A 232 -3.37 -37.64 33.31
N PRO A 233 -2.64 -38.50 34.05
CA PRO A 233 -3.20 -39.71 34.68
C PRO A 233 -4.30 -39.43 35.72
N ALA A 234 -4.48 -38.15 36.12
CA ALA A 234 -5.58 -37.71 36.97
C ALA A 234 -6.96 -37.81 36.28
N SER A 235 -7.04 -37.72 34.94
CA SER A 235 -8.29 -37.91 34.19
C SER A 235 -8.64 -39.40 34.06
N GLU A 236 -7.65 -40.28 33.89
CA GLU A 236 -7.84 -41.74 33.90
C GLU A 236 -8.20 -42.28 35.30
N CYS A 237 -7.61 -41.75 36.36
CA CYS A 237 -7.93 -42.16 37.73
C CYS A 237 -9.37 -41.76 38.14
N ARG A 238 -9.87 -40.63 37.62
CA ARG A 238 -11.25 -40.18 37.84
C ARG A 238 -12.28 -41.03 37.09
N LEU A 239 -11.99 -41.49 35.88
CA LEU A 239 -12.89 -42.37 35.12
C LEU A 239 -12.95 -43.78 35.70
N ARG A 240 -11.82 -44.36 36.16
CA ARG A 240 -11.82 -45.70 36.78
C ARG A 240 -12.55 -45.78 38.12
N ARG A 241 -12.61 -44.68 38.89
CA ARG A 241 -13.27 -44.65 40.21
C ARG A 241 -14.80 -44.63 40.12
N VAL A 242 -15.38 -44.33 38.96
CA VAL A 242 -16.83 -44.34 38.71
C VAL A 242 -17.32 -45.69 38.16
N SER A 243 -16.41 -46.51 37.61
CA SER A 243 -16.76 -47.77 36.95
C SER A 243 -16.60 -49.04 37.82
N ASN A 244 -16.26 -48.90 39.10
CA ASN A 244 -16.16 -50.03 40.02
C ASN A 244 -17.11 -49.81 41.21
N PRO A 245 -18.35 -50.32 41.16
CA PRO A 245 -19.27 -50.35 42.30
C PRO A 245 -18.79 -51.30 43.41
#